data_AF-A0A2A8HSK6-F1
#
_entry.id   AF-A0A2A8HSK6-F1
#
_cell.length_a   1.000
_cell.length_b   1.000
_cell.length_c   1.000
_cell.angle_alpha   90.00
_cell.angle_beta   90.00
_cell.angle_gamma   90.00
#
_symmetry.space_group_name_H-M   'P 1'
#
loop_
_entity.id
_entity.type
_entity.pdbx_description
1 polymer ?
#
loop_
_entity_poly.entity_id
_entity_poly.type
_entity_poly.pdbx_seq_one_letter_code
_entity_poly.pdbx_strand_id
1 'polypeptide(L)'
;MGGWTYILTNKPRGVLYVGVTANLAARMAQHRTGSGSSFCRRYGLKRLVLVECHEEIAMAIMREKALKAWKRDWKIKLIEQANPGWEDLFDHLAQP
;
A
#
# COMPACT_ATOMS: atom_id res chain seq x y z
N MET A 1 10.80 -13.59 9.99
CA MET A 1 9.56 -13.46 9.18
C MET A 1 9.68 -12.18 8.37
N GLY A 2 9.27 -12.22 7.11
CA GLY A 2 9.32 -11.07 6.21
C GLY A 2 8.28 -10.00 6.49
N GLY A 3 8.18 -9.04 5.58
CA GLY A 3 7.23 -7.94 5.68
C GLY A 3 6.85 -7.38 4.32
N TRP A 4 5.77 -6.62 4.29
CA TRP A 4 5.25 -5.97 3.09
C TRP A 4 5.25 -4.46 3.25
N THR A 5 5.71 -3.77 2.22
CA THR A 5 5.43 -2.34 2.04
C THR A 5 4.26 -2.20 1.07
N TYR A 6 3.34 -1.28 1.34
CA TYR A 6 2.16 -1.09 0.49
C TYR A 6 1.77 0.39 0.34
N ILE A 7 1.06 0.69 -0.75
CA ILE A 7 0.44 1.99 -0.99
C ILE A 7 -1.07 1.83 -1.21
N LEU A 8 -1.85 2.61 -0.45
CA LEU A 8 -3.29 2.77 -0.64
C LEU A 8 -3.63 4.11 -1.28
N THR A 9 -4.71 4.13 -2.05
CA THR A 9 -5.34 5.36 -2.55
C THR A 9 -6.86 5.26 -2.56
N ASN A 10 -7.54 6.38 -2.82
CA ASN A 10 -8.97 6.42 -3.12
C ASN A 10 -9.27 6.43 -4.63
N LYS A 11 -8.35 6.97 -5.45
CA LYS A 11 -8.47 7.03 -6.92
C LYS A 11 -7.09 7.15 -7.59
N PRO A 12 -6.97 6.93 -8.91
CA PRO A 12 -5.73 7.14 -9.64
C PRO A 12 -5.18 8.54 -9.37
N ARG A 13 -3.88 8.63 -9.05
CA ARG A 13 -3.20 9.87 -8.67
C ARG A 13 -3.90 10.65 -7.53
N GLY A 14 -4.63 9.95 -6.66
CA GLY A 14 -5.33 10.49 -5.49
C GLY A 14 -4.45 10.61 -4.23
N VAL A 15 -5.07 10.65 -3.05
CA VAL A 15 -4.35 10.69 -1.78
C VAL A 15 -3.60 9.37 -1.60
N LEU A 16 -2.30 9.44 -1.32
CA LEU A 16 -1.46 8.24 -1.14
C LEU A 16 -1.19 8.01 0.35
N TYR A 17 -1.41 6.78 0.80
CA TYR A 17 -1.00 6.32 2.12
C TYR A 17 0.03 5.21 1.97
N VAL A 18 1.18 5.36 2.61
CA VAL A 18 2.26 4.36 2.64
C VAL A 18 2.24 3.66 3.99
N GLY A 19 2.33 2.33 3.99
CA GLY A 19 2.43 1.55 5.22
C GLY A 19 3.26 0.30 5.08
N VAL A 20 3.56 -0.29 6.23
CA VAL A 20 4.24 -1.59 6.39
C VAL A 20 3.37 -2.54 7.22
N THR A 21 3.49 -3.84 6.99
CA THR A 21 2.82 -4.89 7.79
C THR A 21 3.55 -6.22 7.68
N ALA A 22 3.41 -7.09 8.68
CA ALA A 22 3.82 -8.51 8.63
C ALA A 22 2.65 -9.43 8.23
N ASN A 23 1.46 -8.89 7.99
CA ASN A 23 0.32 -9.62 7.44
C ASN A 23 -0.48 -8.68 6.53
N LEU A 24 -0.31 -8.84 5.22
CA LEU A 24 -0.94 -7.97 4.23
C LEU A 24 -2.45 -8.16 4.19
N ALA A 25 -2.94 -9.40 4.14
CA ALA A 25 -4.37 -9.72 4.06
C ALA A 25 -5.15 -9.13 5.25
N ALA A 26 -4.69 -9.38 6.48
CA ALA A 26 -5.32 -8.84 7.68
C ALA A 26 -5.32 -7.31 7.68
N ARG A 27 -4.22 -6.68 7.23
CA ARG A 27 -4.13 -5.22 7.19
C ARG A 27 -5.06 -4.60 6.14
N MET A 28 -5.22 -5.25 4.98
CA MET A 28 -6.15 -4.80 3.95
C MET A 28 -7.61 -4.93 4.42
N ALA A 29 -7.96 -6.04 5.07
CA ALA A 29 -9.27 -6.21 5.69
C ALA A 29 -9.56 -5.10 6.72
N GLN A 30 -8.57 -4.73 7.55
CA GLN A 30 -8.72 -3.63 8.51
C GLN A 30 -9.03 -2.29 7.84
N HIS A 31 -8.28 -1.92 6.79
CA HIS A 31 -8.53 -0.66 6.07
C HIS A 31 -9.89 -0.66 5.36
N ARG A 32 -10.29 -1.78 4.76
CA ARG A 32 -11.59 -1.91 4.05
C ARG A 32 -12.79 -1.80 4.99
N THR A 33 -12.69 -2.40 6.17
CA THR A 33 -13.72 -2.37 7.23
C THR A 33 -13.70 -1.09 8.07
N GLY A 34 -12.71 -0.20 7.88
CA GLY A 34 -12.58 1.05 8.64
C GLY A 34 -12.02 0.88 10.06
N SER A 35 -11.49 -0.29 10.38
CA SER A 35 -10.74 -0.56 11.63
C SER A 35 -9.23 -0.28 11.50
N GLY A 36 -8.76 0.06 10.29
CA GLY A 36 -7.39 0.46 10.01
C GLY A 36 -7.05 1.89 10.45
N SER A 37 -6.11 2.51 9.75
CA SER A 37 -5.66 3.87 10.06
C SER A 37 -6.83 4.87 10.02
N SER A 38 -6.91 5.76 11.03
CA SER A 38 -7.91 6.83 11.08
C SER A 38 -7.80 7.76 9.85
N PHE A 39 -6.60 7.97 9.32
CA PHE A 39 -6.37 8.70 8.08
C PHE A 39 -6.96 7.97 6.88
N CYS A 40 -6.68 6.68 6.72
CA CYS A 40 -7.25 5.88 5.64
C CYS A 40 -8.78 5.87 5.69
N ARG A 41 -9.35 5.75 6.90
CA ARG A 41 -10.80 5.83 7.10
C ARG A 41 -11.36 7.19 6.70
N ARG A 42 -10.73 8.28 7.17
CA ARG A 42 -11.17 9.66 6.88
C ARG A 42 -11.21 9.97 5.39
N TYR A 43 -10.24 9.47 4.62
CA TYR A 43 -10.11 9.77 3.19
C TYR A 43 -10.59 8.65 2.26
N GLY A 44 -11.16 7.57 2.81
CA GLY A 44 -11.66 6.44 2.03
C GLY A 44 -10.56 5.69 1.26
N LEU A 45 -9.35 5.58 1.82
CA LEU A 45 -8.21 4.95 1.16
C LEU A 45 -8.31 3.43 1.32
N LYS A 46 -8.89 2.77 0.31
CA LYS A 46 -9.16 1.32 0.34
C LYS A 46 -8.52 0.57 -0.82
N ARG A 47 -8.10 1.27 -1.88
CA ARG A 47 -7.54 0.65 -3.09
C ARG A 47 -6.06 0.37 -2.92
N LEU A 48 -5.67 -0.89 -2.99
CA LEU A 48 -4.28 -1.30 -2.90
C LEU A 48 -3.62 -1.17 -4.27
N VAL A 49 -2.67 -0.25 -4.43
CA VAL A 49 -2.11 0.07 -5.76
C VAL A 49 -0.63 -0.25 -5.90
N LEU A 50 0.06 -0.56 -4.80
CA LEU A 50 1.43 -1.08 -4.80
C LEU A 50 1.61 -2.03 -3.61
N VAL A 51 2.31 -3.13 -3.85
CA VAL A 51 2.77 -4.08 -2.83
C VAL A 51 4.21 -4.48 -3.15
N GLU A 52 5.09 -4.43 -2.16
CA GLU A 52 6.45 -4.95 -2.24
C GLU A 52 6.66 -5.93 -1.09
N CYS A 53 7.12 -7.15 -1.39
CA CYS A 53 7.45 -8.17 -0.39
C CYS A 53 8.94 -8.11 -0.05
N HIS A 54 9.28 -8.32 1.22
CA HIS A 54 10.65 -8.29 1.72
C HIS A 54 10.91 -9.48 2.64
N GLU A 55 12.10 -10.07 2.54
CA GLU A 55 12.53 -11.24 3.34
C GLU A 55 12.57 -10.94 4.85
N GLU A 56 12.84 -9.69 5.21
CA GLU A 56 12.90 -9.21 6.57
C GLU A 56 11.98 -8.01 6.80
N ILE A 57 11.30 -7.98 7.96
CA ILE A 57 10.47 -6.83 8.35
C ILE A 57 11.28 -5.53 8.44
N ALA A 58 12.57 -5.60 8.80
CA ALA A 58 13.46 -4.45 8.85
C ALA A 58 13.61 -3.78 7.46
N MET A 59 13.75 -4.58 6.40
CA MET A 59 13.82 -4.09 5.03
C MET A 59 12.51 -3.40 4.62
N ALA A 60 11.37 -3.98 4.97
CA ALA A 60 10.06 -3.37 4.69
C ALA A 60 9.90 -2.02 5.42
N ILE A 61 10.36 -1.93 6.67
CA ILE A 61 10.35 -0.67 7.44
C ILE A 61 11.27 0.38 6.79
N MET A 62 12.48 0.00 6.37
CA MET A 62 13.40 0.90 5.67
C MET A 62 12.79 1.40 4.36
N ARG A 63 12.16 0.50 3.61
CA ARG A 63 11.49 0.83 2.35
C ARG A 63 10.30 1.78 2.56
N GLU A 64 9.49 1.54 3.57
CA GLU A 64 8.38 2.43 3.96
C GLU A 64 8.89 3.85 4.28
N LYS A 65 9.96 3.98 5.07
CA LYS A 65 10.59 5.27 5.38
C LYS A 65 11.08 5.99 4.12
N ALA A 66 11.75 5.27 3.22
CA ALA A 66 12.18 5.82 1.94
C ALA A 66 10.98 6.32 1.11
N LEU A 67 9.94 5.52 0.92
CA LEU A 67 8.73 5.92 0.18
C LEU A 67 8.02 7.13 0.80
N LYS A 68 7.98 7.23 2.14
CA LYS A 68 7.43 8.41 2.82
C LYS A 68 8.24 9.67 2.51
N ALA A 69 9.57 9.58 2.47
CA ALA A 69 10.47 10.70 2.14
C ALA A 69 10.46 11.09 0.65
N TRP A 70 10.02 10.20 -0.25
CA TRP A 70 9.99 10.49 -1.68
C TRP A 70 9.04 11.62 -2.05
N LYS A 71 9.40 12.34 -3.12
CA LYS A 71 8.48 13.25 -3.82
C LYS A 71 7.26 12.48 -4.31
N ARG A 72 6.13 13.17 -4.40
CA ARG A 72 4.86 12.59 -4.85
C ARG A 72 4.97 11.99 -6.25
N ASP A 73 5.59 12.69 -7.19
CA ASP A 73 5.71 12.24 -8.58
C ASP A 73 6.52 10.95 -8.72
N TRP A 74 7.50 10.74 -7.84
CA TRP A 74 8.29 9.50 -7.84
C TRP A 74 7.46 8.32 -7.35
N LYS A 75 6.60 8.52 -6.35
CA LYS A 75 5.63 7.51 -5.92
C LYS A 75 4.62 7.18 -7.03
N ILE A 76 4.12 8.20 -7.72
CA ILE A 76 3.21 8.02 -8.87
C ILE A 76 3.89 7.21 -9.97
N LYS A 77 5.12 7.59 -10.36
CA LYS A 77 5.88 6.87 -11.38
C LYS A 77 6.12 5.41 -10.99
N LEU A 78 6.48 5.14 -9.74
CA LEU A 78 6.63 3.77 -9.24
C LEU A 78 5.34 2.97 -9.36
N ILE A 79 4.20 3.54 -8.96
CA ILE A 79 2.89 2.90 -9.06
C ILE A 79 2.55 2.63 -10.53
N GLU A 80 2.70 3.62 -11.42
CA GLU A 80 2.35 3.48 -12.84
C GLU A 80 3.25 2.49 -13.58
N GLN A 81 4.51 2.33 -13.15
CA GLN A 81 5.41 1.31 -13.69
C GLN A 81 4.98 -0.12 -13.32
N ALA A 82 4.48 -0.32 -12.10
CA ALA A 82 4.07 -1.64 -11.61
C ALA A 82 2.59 -1.98 -11.87
N ASN A 83 1.73 -0.95 -11.91
CA ASN A 83 0.28 -1.04 -11.97
C ASN A 83 -0.27 0.15 -12.78
N PRO A 84 -0.10 0.15 -14.12
CA PRO A 84 -0.47 1.28 -14.98
C PRO A 84 -1.98 1.59 -14.97
N GLY A 85 -2.82 0.58 -14.74
CA GLY A 85 -4.27 0.73 -14.61
C GLY A 85 -4.73 1.29 -13.27
N TRP A 86 -3.84 1.39 -12.28
CA TRP A 86 -4.21 1.69 -10.88
C TRP A 86 -5.30 0.74 -10.38
N GLU A 87 -5.17 -0.53 -10.75
CA GLU A 87 -6.07 -1.60 -10.34
C GLU A 87 -5.94 -1.85 -8.83
N ASP A 88 -7.01 -2.38 -8.24
CA ASP A 88 -6.99 -2.79 -6.85
C ASP A 88 -6.32 -4.16 -6.69
N LEU A 89 -5.03 -4.15 -6.34
CA LEU A 89 -4.21 -5.35 -6.23
C LEU A 89 -4.69 -6.33 -5.16
N PHE A 90 -5.54 -5.90 -4.23
CA PHE A 90 -6.10 -6.80 -3.23
C PHE A 90 -6.96 -7.91 -3.87
N ASP A 91 -7.69 -7.59 -4.94
CA ASP A 91 -8.56 -8.55 -5.63
C ASP A 91 -7.73 -9.64 -6.34
N HIS A 92 -6.49 -9.33 -6.70
CA HIS A 92 -5.54 -10.27 -7.29
C HIS A 92 -4.80 -11.12 -6.26
N LEU A 93 -4.68 -10.65 -5.01
CA LEU A 93 -4.08 -11.41 -3.91
C LEU A 93 -5.05 -12.42 -3.27
N ALA A 94 -6.35 -12.27 -3.51
CA ALA A 94 -7.40 -13.15 -3.00
C ALA A 94 -7.71 -14.34 -3.93
N GLN A 95 -6.94 -14.53 -5.00
CA GLN A 95 -7.08 -15.68 -5.88
C GLN A 95 -6.26 -16.86 -5.32
N PRO A 96 -6.84 -18.08 -5.27
CA PRO A 96 -6.17 -19.27 -4.74
C PRO A 96 -4.94 -19.68 -5.56
#